data_AF-A0A2X1RJD4-F1
#
_entry.id   AF-A0A2X1RJD4-F1
#
_cell.length_a   1.000
_cell.length_b   1.000
_cell.length_c   1.000
_cell.angle_alpha   90.00
_cell.angle_beta   90.00
_cell.angle_gamma   90.00
#
_symmetry.space_group_name_H-M   'P 1'
#
loop_
_entity.id
_entity.type
_entity.pdbx_description
1 polymer ?
#
loop_
_entity_poly.entity_id
_entity_poly.type
_entity_poly.pdbx_seq_one_letter_code
_entity_poly.pdbx_strand_id
1 'polypeptide(L)'
;MRQMTSGCRLLCFDEFHLHDPGDAMLIKALLEHLFQHGIVLLATSNYPPEMLLPNPLYHDRFLPSIALIRAHLTVVALNGEEDYRERHLSQDNAFCSGRMWINPNAQQRQLYDLPSLPGEPVSLTVGYRTLLAAAASPALLHFTFTQLCQAATAVMDYLTLCESYAVWLLDEVPPLATVGPAAQQRFINVIDVLYEKQIRLLLVTRCDLETLVAGVELEDIQRTRSCLQQLPRAV
;
A
#
# COMPACT_ATOMS: atom_id res chain seq x y z
N MET A 1 -24.09 -16.79 -0.01
CA MET A 1 -23.63 -17.82 -0.97
C MET A 1 -24.50 -17.87 -2.22
N ARG A 2 -25.69 -18.50 -2.22
CA ARG A 2 -26.50 -18.75 -3.45
C ARG A 2 -26.85 -17.53 -4.30
N GLN A 3 -27.22 -16.38 -3.70
CA GLN A 3 -27.48 -15.15 -4.46
C GLN A 3 -26.23 -14.58 -5.12
N MET A 4 -25.07 -14.71 -4.48
CA MET A 4 -23.79 -14.18 -4.98
C MET A 4 -23.19 -15.06 -6.08
N THR A 5 -23.45 -16.37 -6.05
CA THR A 5 -22.91 -17.33 -7.02
C THR A 5 -23.89 -17.71 -8.14
N SER A 6 -25.07 -17.08 -8.19
CA SER A 6 -26.09 -17.39 -9.19
C SER A 6 -25.59 -16.99 -10.59
N GLY A 7 -25.41 -17.98 -11.49
CA GLY A 7 -24.85 -17.77 -12.82
C GLY A 7 -23.31 -17.61 -12.86
N CYS A 8 -22.64 -17.70 -11.72
CA CYS A 8 -21.19 -17.64 -11.64
C CYS A 8 -20.58 -19.00 -12.01
N ARG A 9 -19.67 -19.02 -13.01
CA ARG A 9 -18.94 -20.23 -13.44
C ARG A 9 -17.48 -20.23 -13.00
N LEU A 10 -16.92 -19.04 -12.72
CA LEU A 10 -15.56 -18.81 -12.28
C LEU A 10 -15.59 -17.75 -11.17
N LEU A 11 -14.98 -18.08 -10.04
CA LEU A 11 -14.71 -17.14 -8.96
C LEU A 11 -13.19 -16.97 -8.84
N CYS A 12 -12.74 -15.72 -8.86
CA CYS A 12 -11.33 -15.36 -8.67
C CYS A 12 -11.16 -14.71 -7.29
N PHE A 13 -10.30 -15.27 -6.45
CA PHE A 13 -9.80 -14.62 -5.25
C PHE A 13 -8.40 -14.10 -5.51
N ASP A 14 -8.24 -12.79 -5.38
CA ASP A 14 -6.91 -12.21 -5.28
C ASP A 14 -6.46 -12.19 -3.82
N GLU A 15 -5.19 -12.47 -3.56
CA GLU A 15 -4.56 -12.41 -2.25
C GLU A 15 -5.30 -13.18 -1.14
N PHE A 16 -5.49 -14.48 -1.35
CA PHE A 16 -6.13 -15.39 -0.40
C PHE A 16 -5.31 -15.53 0.89
N HIS A 17 -5.64 -14.69 1.88
CA HIS A 17 -5.02 -14.59 3.20
C HIS A 17 -6.08 -14.66 4.30
N LEU A 18 -5.78 -15.38 5.38
CA LEU A 18 -6.68 -15.58 6.51
C LEU A 18 -5.96 -15.28 7.82
N HIS A 19 -6.52 -14.36 8.61
CA HIS A 19 -5.94 -13.92 9.88
C HIS A 19 -6.82 -14.26 11.09
N ASP A 20 -8.14 -14.45 10.92
CA ASP A 20 -9.08 -14.71 12.02
C ASP A 20 -9.78 -16.08 11.89
N PRO A 21 -10.02 -16.81 13.01
CA PRO A 21 -10.85 -18.03 13.03
C PRO A 21 -12.28 -17.89 12.50
N GLY A 22 -12.89 -16.71 12.53
CA GLY A 22 -14.20 -16.44 11.92
C GLY A 22 -14.16 -16.61 10.40
N ASP A 23 -13.08 -16.16 9.77
CA ASP A 23 -12.86 -16.29 8.33
C ASP A 23 -12.75 -17.78 7.95
N ALA A 24 -12.06 -18.58 8.76
CA ALA A 24 -11.87 -20.00 8.53
C ALA A 24 -13.19 -20.78 8.37
N MET A 25 -14.20 -20.45 9.19
CA MET A 25 -15.52 -21.09 9.11
C MET A 25 -16.29 -20.69 7.86
N LEU A 26 -16.23 -19.42 7.48
CA LEU A 26 -16.89 -18.90 6.28
C LEU A 26 -16.24 -19.45 5.00
N ILE A 27 -14.90 -19.53 4.98
CA ILE A 27 -14.12 -20.08 3.88
C ILE A 27 -14.47 -21.54 3.64
N LYS A 28 -14.57 -22.37 4.69
CA LYS A 28 -14.95 -23.78 4.54
C LYS A 28 -16.29 -23.91 3.82
N ALA A 29 -17.31 -23.21 4.31
CA ALA A 29 -18.65 -23.23 3.72
C ALA A 29 -18.66 -22.70 2.28
N LEU A 30 -17.81 -21.72 1.97
CA LEU A 30 -17.65 -21.19 0.62
C LEU A 30 -17.05 -22.23 -0.32
N LEU A 31 -15.92 -22.83 0.06
CA LEU A 31 -15.24 -23.85 -0.74
C LEU A 31 -16.15 -25.03 -1.03
N GLU A 32 -16.84 -25.55 -0.01
CA GLU A 32 -17.82 -26.63 -0.17
C GLU A 32 -18.93 -26.25 -1.17
N HIS A 33 -19.49 -25.05 -1.05
CA HIS A 33 -20.52 -24.56 -1.96
C HIS A 33 -19.99 -24.42 -3.40
N LEU A 34 -18.81 -23.86 -3.60
CA LEU A 34 -18.21 -23.71 -4.94
C LEU A 34 -17.99 -25.07 -5.60
N PHE A 35 -17.39 -26.01 -4.89
CA PHE A 35 -17.08 -27.34 -5.42
C PHE A 35 -18.35 -28.17 -5.67
N GLN A 36 -19.35 -28.12 -4.79
CA GLN A 36 -20.64 -28.78 -5.00
C GLN A 36 -21.40 -28.26 -6.22
N HIS A 37 -21.24 -26.99 -6.56
CA HIS A 37 -21.90 -26.35 -7.69
C HIS A 37 -21.05 -26.31 -8.96
N GLY A 38 -19.87 -26.94 -8.98
CA GLY A 38 -18.98 -26.98 -10.15
C GLY A 38 -18.47 -25.60 -10.57
N ILE A 39 -18.38 -24.66 -9.63
CA ILE A 39 -17.85 -23.32 -9.87
C ILE A 39 -16.32 -23.42 -9.81
N VAL A 40 -15.65 -23.00 -10.87
CA VAL A 40 -14.18 -22.97 -10.92
C VAL A 40 -13.68 -21.90 -9.96
N LEU A 41 -12.68 -22.24 -9.15
CA LEU A 41 -12.02 -21.31 -8.25
C LEU A 41 -10.59 -21.09 -8.73
N LEU A 42 -10.24 -19.83 -8.98
CA LEU A 42 -8.87 -19.37 -9.16
C LEU A 42 -8.48 -18.52 -7.95
N ALA A 43 -7.36 -18.80 -7.31
CA ALA A 43 -6.88 -18.02 -6.17
C ALA A 43 -5.38 -17.75 -6.26
N THR A 44 -4.96 -16.55 -5.90
CA THR A 44 -3.55 -16.19 -5.65
C THR A 44 -3.31 -16.15 -4.14
N SER A 45 -2.12 -16.53 -3.67
CA SER A 45 -1.74 -16.43 -2.26
C SER A 45 -0.21 -16.34 -2.15
N ASN A 46 0.26 -15.60 -1.14
CA ASN A 46 1.68 -15.55 -0.80
C ASN A 46 2.11 -16.76 0.05
N TYR A 47 1.16 -17.58 0.50
CA TYR A 47 1.42 -18.75 1.31
C TYR A 47 0.96 -20.04 0.63
N PRO A 48 1.70 -21.15 0.78
CA PRO A 48 1.18 -22.45 0.42
C PRO A 48 -0.05 -22.78 1.29
N PRO A 49 -0.95 -23.67 0.86
CA PRO A 49 -2.16 -24.01 1.61
C PRO A 49 -1.92 -24.41 3.07
N GLU A 50 -0.80 -25.09 3.37
CA GLU A 50 -0.42 -25.54 4.72
C GLU A 50 -0.11 -24.37 5.67
N MET A 51 0.25 -23.22 5.13
CA MET A 51 0.61 -22.02 5.89
C MET A 51 -0.53 -21.01 5.96
N LEU A 52 -1.69 -21.34 5.40
CA LEU A 52 -2.90 -20.53 5.55
C LEU A 52 -3.41 -20.61 7.00
N LEU A 53 -3.71 -19.45 7.59
CA LEU A 53 -4.05 -19.28 9.00
C LEU A 53 -2.98 -19.91 9.93
N PRO A 54 -1.75 -19.34 9.98
CA PRO A 54 -0.64 -19.92 10.74
C PRO A 54 -0.80 -19.78 12.26
N ASN A 55 -1.90 -19.20 12.76
CA ASN A 55 -2.14 -19.02 14.18
C ASN A 55 -2.30 -20.39 14.88
N PRO A 56 -1.41 -20.78 15.82
CA PRO A 56 -1.42 -22.10 16.43
C PRO A 56 -2.71 -22.45 17.19
N LEU A 57 -3.46 -21.45 17.67
CA LEU A 57 -4.71 -21.67 18.40
C LEU A 57 -5.88 -22.08 17.48
N TYR A 58 -5.78 -21.76 16.20
CA TYR A 58 -6.89 -21.89 15.24
C TYR A 58 -6.55 -22.74 14.01
N HIS A 59 -5.27 -22.98 13.77
CA HIS A 59 -4.79 -23.72 12.60
C HIS A 59 -5.45 -25.09 12.45
N ASP A 60 -5.58 -25.85 13.54
CA ASP A 60 -6.24 -27.16 13.55
C ASP A 60 -7.68 -27.13 13.03
N ARG A 61 -8.40 -26.02 13.26
CA ARG A 61 -9.77 -25.82 12.78
C ARG A 61 -9.82 -25.57 11.28
N PHE A 62 -8.72 -25.12 10.68
CA PHE A 62 -8.59 -24.83 9.26
C PHE A 62 -8.07 -26.02 8.44
N LEU A 63 -7.48 -27.03 9.08
CA LEU A 63 -7.06 -28.27 8.41
C LEU A 63 -8.13 -28.90 7.48
N PRO A 64 -9.43 -28.92 7.81
CA PRO A 64 -10.45 -29.42 6.89
C PRO A 64 -10.57 -28.58 5.61
N SER A 65 -10.41 -27.26 5.70
CA SER A 65 -10.41 -26.37 4.53
C SER A 65 -9.17 -26.57 3.68
N ILE A 66 -8.00 -26.78 4.30
CA ILE A 66 -6.75 -27.13 3.60
C ILE A 66 -6.94 -28.46 2.84
N ALA A 67 -7.59 -29.45 3.45
CA ALA A 67 -7.89 -30.72 2.80
C ALA A 67 -8.80 -30.55 1.58
N LEU A 68 -9.82 -29.67 1.66
CA LEU A 68 -10.67 -29.33 0.51
C LEU A 68 -9.88 -28.66 -0.61
N ILE A 69 -9.00 -27.71 -0.27
CA ILE A 69 -8.11 -27.06 -1.23
C ILE A 69 -7.24 -28.11 -1.93
N ARG A 70 -6.58 -28.99 -1.18
CA ARG A 70 -5.71 -30.04 -1.74
C ARG A 70 -6.46 -31.07 -2.58
N ALA A 71 -7.71 -31.37 -2.24
CA ALA A 71 -8.52 -32.35 -2.97
C ALA A 71 -9.08 -31.80 -4.30
N HIS A 72 -9.34 -30.49 -4.38
CA HIS A 72 -10.08 -29.91 -5.50
C HIS A 72 -9.30 -28.87 -6.32
N LEU A 73 -8.20 -28.34 -5.81
CA LEU A 73 -7.40 -27.31 -6.47
C LEU A 73 -6.02 -27.84 -6.86
N THR A 74 -5.53 -27.37 -8.01
CA THR A 74 -4.13 -27.56 -8.42
C THR A 74 -3.32 -26.40 -7.86
N VAL A 75 -2.37 -26.69 -6.96
CA VAL A 75 -1.48 -25.69 -6.39
C VAL A 75 -0.29 -25.50 -7.33
N VAL A 76 -0.16 -24.30 -7.89
CA VAL A 76 0.99 -23.91 -8.71
C VAL A 76 1.86 -22.97 -7.89
N ALA A 77 3.04 -23.42 -7.52
CA ALA A 77 4.03 -22.58 -6.86
C ALA A 77 4.71 -21.69 -7.89
N LEU A 78 4.53 -20.38 -7.76
CA LEU A 78 5.23 -19.38 -8.58
C LEU A 78 6.58 -19.09 -7.92
N ASN A 79 7.51 -20.05 -8.02
CA ASN A 79 8.90 -19.86 -7.59
C ASN A 79 9.68 -19.21 -8.73
N GLY A 80 9.49 -17.91 -8.94
CA GLY A 80 10.38 -17.13 -9.80
C GLY A 80 11.66 -16.80 -9.04
N GLU A 81 12.83 -17.10 -9.61
CA GLU A 81 14.09 -16.45 -9.18
C GLU A 81 14.04 -14.94 -9.45
N GLU A 82 13.15 -14.53 -10.35
CA GLU A 82 12.93 -13.14 -10.76
C GLU A 82 11.60 -12.64 -10.20
N ASP A 83 11.66 -11.58 -9.40
CA ASP A 83 10.48 -10.82 -9.04
C ASP A 83 10.00 -10.05 -10.28
N TYR A 84 8.92 -10.52 -10.91
CA TYR A 84 8.36 -9.85 -12.10
C TYR A 84 7.82 -8.45 -11.81
N ARG A 85 7.71 -8.05 -10.53
CA ARG A 85 7.48 -6.65 -10.14
C ARG A 85 8.63 -5.75 -10.60
N GLU A 86 9.86 -6.26 -10.59
CA GLU A 86 11.04 -5.52 -11.09
C GLU A 86 11.06 -5.43 -12.63
N ARG A 87 10.44 -6.37 -13.35
CA ARG A 87 10.34 -6.29 -14.82
C ARG A 87 9.19 -5.44 -15.33
N HIS A 88 8.13 -5.25 -14.52
CA HIS A 88 7.09 -4.25 -14.75
C HIS A 88 7.46 -2.88 -14.15
N LEU A 89 8.76 -2.62 -13.94
CA LEU A 89 9.34 -1.27 -13.87
C LEU A 89 9.26 -0.59 -15.26
N SER A 90 8.09 -0.62 -15.89
CA SER A 90 7.82 0.18 -17.06
C SER A 90 7.99 1.63 -16.65
N GLN A 91 8.86 2.33 -17.38
CA GLN A 91 9.13 3.77 -17.27
C GLN A 91 7.89 4.65 -17.54
N ASP A 92 6.70 4.05 -17.64
CA ASP A 92 5.39 4.67 -17.89
C ASP A 92 4.49 4.77 -16.63
N ASN A 93 4.97 4.36 -15.44
CA ASN A 93 4.23 4.59 -14.19
C ASN A 93 4.42 6.04 -13.72
N ALA A 94 3.32 6.78 -13.53
CA ALA A 94 3.35 8.18 -13.08
C ALA A 94 4.03 8.36 -11.70
N PHE A 95 4.01 7.36 -10.83
CA PHE A 95 4.79 7.36 -9.58
C PHE A 95 6.31 7.45 -9.85
N CYS A 96 6.83 6.70 -10.82
CA CYS A 96 8.24 6.71 -11.23
C CYS A 96 8.68 8.03 -11.87
N SER A 97 7.73 8.83 -12.38
CA SER A 97 7.98 10.20 -12.86
C SER A 97 8.14 11.23 -11.72
N GLY A 98 7.97 10.76 -10.48
CA GLY A 98 8.25 11.49 -9.25
C GLY A 98 9.74 11.79 -9.07
N ARG A 99 10.10 12.30 -7.90
CA ARG A 99 11.49 12.68 -7.60
C ARG A 99 11.72 12.77 -6.09
N MET A 100 12.93 12.41 -5.67
CA MET A 100 13.35 12.53 -4.27
C MET A 100 14.53 13.49 -4.13
N TRP A 101 14.45 14.40 -3.14
CA TRP A 101 15.52 15.30 -2.73
C TRP A 101 15.90 15.08 -1.27
N ILE A 102 17.19 15.18 -0.99
CA ILE A 102 17.74 15.12 0.37
C ILE A 102 18.18 16.54 0.73
N ASN A 103 17.51 17.15 1.72
CA ASN A 103 17.81 18.50 2.22
C ASN A 103 18.08 19.56 1.12
N PRO A 104 17.16 19.78 0.16
CA PRO A 104 17.38 20.77 -0.90
C PRO A 104 17.50 22.18 -0.31
N ASN A 105 18.55 22.89 -0.70
CA ASN A 105 18.74 24.28 -0.32
C ASN A 105 17.75 25.21 -1.04
N ALA A 106 17.73 26.50 -0.69
CA ALA A 106 16.80 27.47 -1.29
C ALA A 106 16.96 27.59 -2.82
N GLN A 107 18.18 27.51 -3.35
CA GLN A 107 18.45 27.57 -4.79
C GLN A 107 17.93 26.33 -5.51
N GLN A 108 18.12 25.13 -4.95
CA GLN A 108 17.60 23.88 -5.49
C GLN A 108 16.08 23.88 -5.47
N ARG A 109 15.46 24.35 -4.38
CA ARG A 109 13.99 24.49 -4.31
C ARG A 109 13.47 25.40 -5.42
N GLN A 110 14.12 26.54 -5.66
CA GLN A 110 13.76 27.44 -6.76
C GLN A 110 13.98 26.81 -8.13
N LEU A 111 15.08 26.09 -8.34
CA LEU A 111 15.39 25.44 -9.61
C LEU A 111 14.37 24.37 -10.01
N TYR A 112 13.77 23.70 -9.02
CA TYR A 112 12.82 22.61 -9.23
C TYR A 112 11.36 23.02 -8.97
N ASP A 113 11.08 24.32 -8.87
CA ASP A 113 9.76 24.87 -8.56
C ASP A 113 9.11 24.25 -7.31
N LEU A 114 9.92 23.87 -6.32
CA LEU A 114 9.43 23.38 -5.04
C LEU A 114 8.87 24.55 -4.22
N PRO A 115 7.65 24.43 -3.68
CA PRO A 115 7.07 25.43 -2.78
C PRO A 115 8.03 25.77 -1.64
N SER A 116 8.12 27.07 -1.34
CA SER A 116 8.84 27.53 -0.15
C SER A 116 8.01 27.25 1.10
N LEU A 117 8.66 26.81 2.18
CA LEU A 117 8.05 26.65 3.50
C LEU A 117 8.49 27.81 4.43
N PRO A 118 7.61 28.28 5.34
CA PRO A 118 6.21 27.87 5.52
C PRO A 118 5.28 28.57 4.51
N GLY A 119 4.32 27.83 3.95
CA GLY A 119 3.17 28.39 3.22
C GLY A 119 1.98 28.67 4.15
N GLU A 120 0.98 29.41 3.67
CA GLU A 120 -0.30 29.54 4.37
C GLU A 120 -1.09 28.22 4.28
N PRO A 121 -1.46 27.60 5.41
CA PRO A 121 -2.15 26.32 5.39
C PRO A 121 -3.50 26.41 4.69
N VAL A 122 -3.81 25.43 3.84
CA VAL A 122 -5.09 25.32 3.13
C VAL A 122 -5.92 24.21 3.76
N SER A 123 -7.14 24.55 4.16
CA SER A 123 -8.12 23.59 4.68
C SER A 123 -8.74 22.79 3.54
N LEU A 124 -8.60 21.46 3.60
CA LEU A 124 -9.16 20.51 2.66
C LEU A 124 -10.21 19.65 3.36
N THR A 125 -11.44 19.68 2.87
CA THR A 125 -12.51 18.81 3.38
C THR A 125 -12.42 17.45 2.69
N VAL A 126 -12.20 16.40 3.49
CA VAL A 126 -12.07 15.02 3.04
C VAL A 126 -13.06 14.18 3.84
N GLY A 127 -14.17 13.78 3.19
CA GLY A 127 -15.30 13.16 3.86
C GLY A 127 -15.88 14.06 4.97
N TYR A 128 -15.81 13.60 6.22
CA TYR A 128 -16.29 14.33 7.40
C TYR A 128 -15.18 15.09 8.16
N ARG A 129 -13.96 15.11 7.61
CA ARG A 129 -12.77 15.68 8.26
C ARG A 129 -12.22 16.86 7.48
N THR A 130 -11.48 17.72 8.17
CA THR A 130 -10.72 18.80 7.57
C THR A 130 -9.23 18.54 7.80
N LEU A 131 -8.47 18.45 6.72
CA LEU A 131 -7.02 18.33 6.72
C LEU A 131 -6.39 19.69 6.40
N LEU A 132 -5.24 19.97 7.00
CA LEU A 132 -4.48 21.19 6.73
C LEU A 132 -3.28 20.86 5.84
N ALA A 133 -3.37 21.19 4.56
CA ALA A 133 -2.26 21.11 3.62
C ALA A 133 -1.36 22.34 3.73
N ALA A 134 -0.07 22.21 3.43
CA ALA A 134 0.84 23.36 3.31
C ALA A 134 0.50 24.23 2.10
N ALA A 135 0.04 23.60 1.01
CA ALA A 135 -0.55 24.27 -0.14
C ALA A 135 -1.40 23.27 -0.93
N ALA A 136 -2.41 23.76 -1.63
CA ALA A 136 -3.21 22.95 -2.54
C ALA A 136 -3.55 23.76 -3.78
N SER A 137 -3.26 23.20 -4.95
CA SER A 137 -3.62 23.74 -6.25
C SER A 137 -4.00 22.58 -7.19
N PRO A 138 -4.73 22.83 -8.29
CA PRO A 138 -5.05 21.77 -9.25
C PRO A 138 -3.81 21.02 -9.80
N ALA A 139 -2.63 21.65 -9.76
CA ALA A 139 -1.38 21.08 -10.24
C ALA A 139 -0.57 20.32 -9.18
N LEU A 140 -0.76 20.64 -7.89
CA LEU A 140 0.07 20.11 -6.81
C LEU A 140 -0.67 20.13 -5.47
N LEU A 141 -0.68 19.00 -4.79
CA LEU A 141 -1.06 18.88 -3.38
C LEU A 141 0.20 18.79 -2.52
N HIS A 142 0.38 19.72 -1.58
CA HIS A 142 1.58 19.81 -0.76
C HIS A 142 1.26 19.63 0.72
N PHE A 143 1.88 18.65 1.35
CA PHE A 143 1.88 18.45 2.80
C PHE A 143 3.30 18.40 3.35
N THR A 144 3.51 18.90 4.57
CA THR A 144 4.65 18.46 5.38
C THR A 144 4.36 17.11 6.03
N PHE A 145 5.41 16.38 6.40
CA PHE A 145 5.28 15.12 7.13
C PHE A 145 4.43 15.27 8.40
N THR A 146 4.61 16.36 9.14
CA THR A 146 3.84 16.65 10.36
C THR A 146 2.35 16.79 10.06
N GLN A 147 2.00 17.56 9.01
CA GLN A 147 0.61 17.80 8.64
C GLN A 147 -0.13 16.54 8.18
N LEU A 148 0.56 15.62 7.52
CA LEU A 148 -0.07 14.41 6.95
C LEU A 148 0.06 13.19 7.85
N CYS A 149 1.27 12.91 8.36
CA CYS A 149 1.60 11.66 9.06
C CYS A 149 1.56 11.80 10.59
N GLN A 150 1.65 13.01 11.16
CA GLN A 150 1.44 13.21 12.60
C GLN A 150 0.00 13.63 12.94
N ALA A 151 -0.78 14.03 11.93
CA ALA A 151 -2.22 14.24 12.07
C ALA A 151 -3.00 12.92 12.16
N ALA A 152 -4.28 13.02 12.53
CA ALA A 152 -5.20 11.88 12.66
C ALA A 152 -5.80 11.45 11.31
N THR A 153 -4.96 11.22 10.30
CA THR A 153 -5.36 10.78 8.95
C THR A 153 -5.53 9.26 8.86
N ALA A 154 -6.27 8.81 7.85
CA ALA A 154 -6.55 7.41 7.54
C ALA A 154 -6.43 7.14 6.03
N VAL A 155 -6.36 5.87 5.65
CA VAL A 155 -6.24 5.42 4.24
C VAL A 155 -7.32 6.02 3.34
N MET A 156 -8.56 6.08 3.82
CA MET A 156 -9.68 6.66 3.08
C MET A 156 -9.46 8.15 2.75
N ASP A 157 -8.77 8.89 3.62
CA ASP A 157 -8.49 10.30 3.36
C ASP A 157 -7.56 10.44 2.14
N TYR A 158 -6.55 9.58 2.05
CA TYR A 158 -5.60 9.58 0.94
C TYR A 158 -6.27 9.18 -0.37
N LEU A 159 -7.13 8.15 -0.33
CA LEU A 159 -7.89 7.70 -1.50
C LEU A 159 -8.75 8.82 -2.08
N THR A 160 -9.51 9.53 -1.23
CA THR A 160 -10.34 10.66 -1.68
C THR A 160 -9.50 11.80 -2.24
N LEU A 161 -8.36 12.13 -1.64
CA LEU A 161 -7.47 13.16 -2.18
C LEU A 161 -6.87 12.75 -3.54
N CYS A 162 -6.56 11.47 -3.75
CA CYS A 162 -6.06 10.96 -5.03
C CYS A 162 -7.06 11.10 -6.18
N GLU A 163 -8.37 11.22 -5.90
CA GLU A 163 -9.38 11.48 -6.93
C GLU A 163 -9.26 12.90 -7.54
N SER A 164 -8.71 13.84 -6.77
CA SER A 164 -8.62 15.25 -7.15
C SER A 164 -7.20 15.71 -7.50
N TYR A 165 -6.17 14.99 -7.02
CA TYR A 165 -4.77 15.42 -7.15
C TYR A 165 -3.88 14.31 -7.68
N ALA A 166 -3.34 14.53 -8.88
CA ALA A 166 -2.43 13.60 -9.56
C ALA A 166 -0.94 13.78 -9.21
N VAL A 167 -0.58 14.88 -8.51
CA VAL A 167 0.80 15.18 -8.08
C VAL A 167 0.80 15.59 -6.62
N TRP A 168 1.64 14.93 -5.83
CA TRP A 168 1.78 15.17 -4.40
C TRP A 168 3.22 15.54 -4.07
N LEU A 169 3.38 16.56 -3.22
CA LEU A 169 4.63 16.87 -2.54
C LEU A 169 4.49 16.53 -1.07
N LEU A 170 5.34 15.60 -0.60
CA LEU A 170 5.51 15.31 0.81
C LEU A 170 6.87 15.85 1.27
N ASP A 171 6.82 16.90 2.09
CA ASP A 171 7.98 17.68 2.49
C ASP A 171 8.41 17.39 3.94
N GLU A 172 9.65 17.72 4.26
CA GLU A 172 10.27 17.58 5.57
C GLU A 172 10.18 16.17 6.19
N VAL A 173 10.27 15.11 5.38
CA VAL A 173 10.20 13.73 5.88
C VAL A 173 11.43 13.41 6.74
N PRO A 174 11.27 13.16 8.06
CA PRO A 174 12.37 12.80 8.94
C PRO A 174 12.74 11.32 8.79
N PRO A 175 13.88 10.87 9.34
CA PRO A 175 14.13 9.44 9.50
C PRO A 175 12.97 8.79 10.29
N LEU A 176 12.39 7.71 9.78
CA LEU A 176 11.15 7.18 10.36
C LEU A 176 11.34 6.64 11.79
N ALA A 177 12.55 6.19 12.14
CA ALA A 177 12.89 5.79 13.51
C ALA A 177 12.74 6.93 14.55
N THR A 178 12.74 8.21 14.13
CA THR A 178 12.61 9.34 15.07
C THR A 178 11.15 9.71 15.36
N VAL A 179 10.18 9.03 14.75
CA VAL A 179 8.75 9.31 14.94
C VAL A 179 8.03 8.09 15.52
N GLY A 180 6.86 8.32 16.15
CA GLY A 180 6.11 7.24 16.78
C GLY A 180 5.50 6.24 15.77
N PRO A 181 5.19 4.99 16.19
CA PRO A 181 4.69 3.93 15.31
C PRO A 181 3.45 4.31 14.49
N ALA A 182 2.54 5.08 15.07
CA ALA A 182 1.35 5.56 14.36
C ALA A 182 1.68 6.47 13.17
N ALA A 183 2.72 7.30 13.29
CA ALA A 183 3.18 8.16 12.19
C ALA A 183 3.94 7.37 11.14
N GLN A 184 4.73 6.38 11.54
CA GLN A 184 5.39 5.44 10.62
C GLN A 184 4.35 4.68 9.77
N GLN A 185 3.33 4.11 10.42
CA GLN A 185 2.26 3.39 9.71
C GLN A 185 1.51 4.31 8.74
N ARG A 186 1.21 5.56 9.14
CA ARG A 186 0.56 6.52 8.24
C ARG A 186 1.42 6.87 7.04
N PHE A 187 2.74 7.00 7.21
CA PHE A 187 3.65 7.21 6.09
C PHE A 187 3.63 6.02 5.13
N ILE A 188 3.76 4.78 5.64
CA ILE A 188 3.64 3.55 4.84
C ILE A 188 2.34 3.55 4.04
N ASN A 189 1.21 3.78 4.73
CA ASN A 189 -0.11 3.83 4.12
C ASN A 189 -0.23 4.89 3.02
N VAL A 190 0.35 6.08 3.20
CA VAL A 190 0.37 7.12 2.16
C VAL A 190 1.15 6.62 0.94
N ILE A 191 2.37 6.12 1.13
CA ILE A 191 3.21 5.66 0.01
C ILE A 191 2.53 4.53 -0.75
N ASP A 192 1.91 3.58 -0.04
CA ASP A 192 1.19 2.46 -0.65
C ASP A 192 0.01 2.96 -1.50
N VAL A 193 -0.81 3.88 -0.97
CA VAL A 193 -1.94 4.45 -1.71
C VAL A 193 -1.47 5.23 -2.93
N LEU A 194 -0.45 6.08 -2.79
CA LEU A 194 0.07 6.86 -3.91
C LEU A 194 0.67 5.97 -5.00
N TYR A 195 1.32 4.88 -4.61
CA TYR A 195 1.87 3.89 -5.54
C TYR A 195 0.74 3.14 -6.28
N GLU A 196 -0.25 2.62 -5.56
CA GLU A 196 -1.39 1.91 -6.16
C GLU A 196 -2.20 2.81 -7.10
N LYS A 197 -2.42 4.07 -6.72
CA LYS A 197 -3.15 5.06 -7.52
C LYS A 197 -2.30 5.73 -8.60
N GLN A 198 -1.03 5.33 -8.75
CA GLN A 198 -0.11 5.87 -9.75
C GLN A 198 0.01 7.39 -9.65
N ILE A 199 0.04 7.91 -8.42
CA ILE A 199 0.19 9.34 -8.16
C ILE A 199 1.65 9.72 -8.26
N ARG A 200 1.94 10.83 -8.94
CA ARG A 200 3.30 11.36 -9.03
C ARG A 200 3.73 11.92 -7.68
N LEU A 201 4.72 11.28 -7.05
CA LEU A 201 5.25 11.69 -5.74
C LEU A 201 6.54 12.52 -5.87
N LEU A 202 6.51 13.73 -5.33
CA LEU A 202 7.67 14.54 -5.02
C LEU A 202 7.96 14.39 -3.53
N LEU A 203 9.15 13.90 -3.19
CA LEU A 203 9.53 13.61 -1.81
C LEU A 203 10.73 14.45 -1.40
N VAL A 204 10.59 15.23 -0.33
CA VAL A 204 11.71 15.93 0.29
C VAL A 204 11.97 15.32 1.67
N THR A 205 13.16 14.75 1.84
CA THR A 205 13.56 14.06 3.05
C THR A 205 14.81 14.68 3.68
N ARG A 206 14.97 14.45 4.98
CA ARG A 206 16.11 14.93 5.77
C ARG A 206 17.33 14.00 5.74
N CYS A 207 17.19 12.80 5.19
CA CYS A 207 18.25 11.79 5.13
C CYS A 207 18.16 10.96 3.84
N ASP A 208 19.13 10.09 3.59
CA ASP A 208 19.02 9.13 2.49
C ASP A 208 17.98 8.05 2.76
N LEU A 209 17.66 7.28 1.73
CA LEU A 209 16.63 6.24 1.79
C LEU A 209 16.98 5.10 2.76
N GLU A 210 18.27 4.75 2.90
CA GLU A 210 18.70 3.72 3.84
C GLU A 210 18.41 4.15 5.27
N THR A 211 18.77 5.39 5.60
CA THR A 211 18.53 6.01 6.91
C THR A 211 17.05 6.28 7.14
N LEU A 212 16.29 6.60 6.09
CA LEU A 212 14.86 6.90 6.18
C LEU A 212 14.08 5.72 6.75
N VAL A 213 14.37 4.50 6.29
CA VAL A 213 13.65 3.27 6.68
C VAL A 213 14.35 2.45 7.76
N ALA A 214 15.59 2.80 8.11
CA ALA A 214 16.35 2.08 9.13
C ALA A 214 15.63 2.08 10.49
N GLY A 215 15.63 0.93 11.17
CA GLY A 215 15.08 0.80 12.53
C GLY A 215 13.55 0.81 12.64
N VAL A 216 12.83 0.71 11.52
CA VAL A 216 11.37 0.54 11.52
C VAL A 216 11.04 -0.96 11.53
N GLU A 217 10.28 -1.41 12.53
CA GLU A 217 9.92 -2.83 12.74
C GLU A 217 8.54 -3.21 12.15
N LEU A 218 8.03 -2.42 11.20
CA LEU A 218 6.75 -2.69 10.53
C LEU A 218 6.96 -3.61 9.31
N GLU A 219 6.15 -4.67 9.17
CA GLU A 219 6.30 -5.68 8.12
C GLU A 219 6.32 -5.07 6.69
N ASP A 220 5.47 -4.06 6.46
CA ASP A 220 5.31 -3.41 5.16
C ASP A 220 6.46 -2.43 4.78
N ILE A 221 7.40 -2.16 5.69
CA ILE A 221 8.44 -1.15 5.42
C ILE A 221 9.34 -1.51 4.24
N GLN A 222 9.58 -2.81 4.02
CA GLN A 222 10.38 -3.27 2.88
C GLN A 222 9.68 -2.98 1.55
N ARG A 223 8.34 -3.08 1.51
CA ARG A 223 7.55 -2.68 0.35
C ARG A 223 7.67 -1.18 0.11
N THR A 224 7.47 -0.37 1.15
CA THR A 224 7.62 1.10 1.06
C THR A 224 9.02 1.48 0.57
N ARG A 225 10.07 0.83 1.08
CA ARG A 225 11.46 1.03 0.62
C ARG A 225 11.60 0.76 -0.87
N SER A 226 11.10 -0.39 -1.35
CA SER A 226 11.15 -0.76 -2.77
C SER A 226 10.41 0.26 -3.65
N CYS A 227 9.22 0.72 -3.25
CA CYS A 227 8.50 1.78 -3.96
C CYS A 227 9.32 3.08 -4.04
N LEU A 228 9.90 3.53 -2.92
CA LEU A 228 10.68 4.78 -2.88
C LEU A 228 12.01 4.69 -3.65
N GLN A 229 12.60 3.49 -3.77
CA GLN A 229 13.80 3.27 -4.59
C GLN A 229 13.55 3.58 -6.08
N GLN A 230 12.30 3.50 -6.53
CA GLN A 230 11.92 3.81 -7.91
C GLN A 230 11.93 5.32 -8.21
N LEU A 231 11.97 6.18 -7.19
CA LEU A 231 12.04 7.63 -7.38
C LEU A 231 13.46 8.04 -7.79
N PRO A 232 13.63 8.71 -8.95
CA PRO A 232 14.91 9.27 -9.33
C PRO A 232 15.40 10.26 -8.26
N ARG A 233 16.67 10.10 -7.85
CA ARG A 233 17.33 11.08 -6.97
C ARG A 233 17.69 12.32 -7.78
N ALA A 234 17.29 13.49 -7.30
CA ALA A 234 17.84 14.74 -7.82
C ALA A 234 19.24 14.94 -7.25
N VAL A 235 20.19 15.28 -8.14
CA VAL A 235 21.56 15.67 -7.76
C VAL A 235 21.58 17.14 -7.36
#